data_AF-A0A3B1A257-F1
#
_entry.id   AF-A0A3B1A257-F1
#
_cell.length_a   1.000
_cell.length_b   1.000
_cell.length_c   1.000
_cell.angle_alpha   90.00
_cell.angle_beta   90.00
_cell.angle_gamma   90.00
#
_symmetry.space_group_name_H-M   'P 1'
#
loop_
_entity.id
_entity.type
_entity.pdbx_description
1 polymer ?
#
loop_
_entity_poly.entity_id
_entity_poly.type
_entity_poly.pdbx_seq_one_letter_code
_entity_poly.pdbx_strand_id
1 'polypeptide(L)'
;MITPPKMANEVKWATRQRYQYIEVMAFYTGVITRKDVARTFAISDAAATKDLKAYGLVAPNNLTYKQNVFGFVPSDSFVAMFADLSPQVVLSMFSANLAVRGNPTATEPNTHQNWIYGLTVDQLPLPTRLPDKNICAQLVRAISNKQKLQVQYLSLSDITENTKTRIIEPHSLVDNGLRWHVRAYNEDSYDFRDFVLSRIIAATLINVDAESSAKYDDDWSEYVTLKLKPHPKLSLQKQQSLLYDFNVLENDDNKGLIELAVRRALVAYVLQRLSVDTTEDHSLNPNSFQLVLINRDDIEWFAGWSFI
;
A
#
# COMPACT_ATOMS: atom_id res chain seq x y z
N MET A 1 -1.27 -20.21 10.49
CA MET A 1 -1.27 -19.14 11.51
C MET A 1 -1.07 -19.78 12.87
N ILE A 2 0.10 -19.61 13.47
CA ILE A 2 0.29 -20.00 14.88
C ILE A 2 -0.32 -18.87 15.70
N THR A 3 -1.41 -19.16 16.41
CA THR A 3 -2.05 -18.17 17.29
C THR A 3 -1.03 -17.73 18.33
N PRO A 4 -0.74 -16.42 18.47
CA PRO A 4 0.21 -15.96 19.46
C PRO A 4 -0.25 -16.40 20.86
N PRO A 5 0.65 -16.88 21.73
CA PRO A 5 0.31 -17.31 23.07
C PRO A 5 -0.34 -16.16 23.84
N LYS A 6 -1.22 -16.48 24.80
CA LYS A 6 -2.03 -15.52 25.59
C LYS A 6 -1.24 -14.29 26.08
N MET A 7 0.02 -14.48 26.49
CA MET A 7 0.91 -13.41 26.95
C MET A 7 1.27 -12.36 25.88
N ALA A 8 1.29 -12.72 24.59
CA ALA A 8 1.62 -11.80 23.51
C ALA A 8 0.48 -10.81 23.19
N ASN A 9 -0.77 -11.15 23.55
CA ASN A 9 -1.93 -10.26 23.36
C ASN A 9 -2.10 -9.23 24.50
N GLU A 10 -1.45 -9.43 25.64
CA GLU A 10 -1.49 -8.51 26.79
C GLU A 10 -0.41 -7.43 26.75
N VAL A 11 0.46 -7.47 25.72
CA VAL A 11 1.55 -6.51 25.56
C VAL A 11 1.00 -5.14 25.13
N LYS A 12 1.30 -4.11 25.93
CA LYS A 12 0.95 -2.71 25.59
C LYS A 12 1.47 -2.32 24.21
N TRP A 13 0.68 -1.55 23.47
CA TRP A 13 0.95 -1.17 22.07
C TRP A 13 2.39 -0.67 21.82
N ALA A 14 2.89 0.24 22.66
CA ALA A 14 4.25 0.78 22.49
C ALA A 14 5.34 -0.30 22.63
N THR A 15 5.16 -1.26 23.53
CA THR A 15 6.09 -2.40 23.68
C THR A 15 5.95 -3.37 22.52
N ARG A 16 4.73 -3.59 22.02
CA ARG A 16 4.47 -4.41 20.84
C ARG A 16 5.21 -3.87 19.61
N GLN A 17 5.23 -2.56 19.39
CA GLN A 17 6.02 -1.94 18.31
C GLN A 17 7.53 -2.20 18.44
N ARG A 18 8.07 -2.19 19.67
CA ARG A 18 9.48 -2.51 19.91
C ARG A 18 9.79 -3.97 19.61
N TYR A 19 8.89 -4.88 19.97
CA TYR A 19 9.04 -6.30 19.64
C TYR A 19 8.92 -6.56 18.14
N GLN A 20 8.01 -5.87 17.45
CA GLN A 20 7.94 -5.89 15.98
C GLN A 20 9.26 -5.48 15.34
N TYR A 21 9.84 -4.37 15.80
CA TYR A 21 11.15 -3.92 15.31
C TYR A 21 12.27 -4.94 15.58
N ILE A 22 12.31 -5.52 16.78
CA ILE A 22 13.27 -6.58 17.14
C ILE A 22 13.17 -7.76 16.19
N GLU A 23 11.95 -8.25 15.91
CA GLU A 23 11.73 -9.38 15.01
C GLU A 23 12.11 -9.07 13.57
N VAL A 24 11.69 -7.92 13.05
CA VAL A 24 12.04 -7.49 11.69
C VAL A 24 13.54 -7.38 11.52
N MET A 25 14.22 -6.69 12.44
CA MET A 25 15.67 -6.47 12.34
C MET A 25 16.45 -7.78 12.52
N ALA A 26 16.11 -8.60 13.53
CA ALA A 26 16.78 -9.86 13.74
C ALA A 26 16.66 -10.77 12.51
N PHE A 27 15.47 -10.87 11.92
CA PHE A 27 15.23 -11.73 10.78
C PHE A 27 15.88 -11.22 9.49
N TYR A 28 15.66 -9.95 9.12
CA TYR A 28 16.10 -9.41 7.83
C TYR A 28 17.55 -8.94 7.82
N THR A 29 18.09 -8.47 8.95
CA THR A 29 19.48 -8.01 9.04
C THR A 29 20.41 -9.01 9.74
N GLY A 30 19.85 -10.10 10.26
CA GLY A 30 20.60 -11.17 10.95
C GLY A 30 21.07 -10.82 12.35
N VAL A 31 20.90 -9.57 12.82
CA VAL A 31 21.31 -9.13 14.15
C VAL A 31 20.45 -7.97 14.63
N ILE A 32 20.18 -7.94 15.94
CA ILE A 32 19.61 -6.78 16.61
C ILE A 32 20.43 -6.46 17.87
N THR A 33 20.86 -5.21 18.00
CA THR A 33 21.63 -4.77 19.17
C THR A 33 20.77 -3.92 20.12
N ARG A 34 21.26 -3.79 21.36
CA ARG A 34 20.69 -2.84 22.32
C ARG A 34 20.69 -1.41 21.76
N LYS A 35 21.77 -1.01 21.07
CA LYS A 35 21.92 0.33 20.50
C LYS A 35 20.88 0.61 19.43
N ASP A 36 20.55 -0.38 18.60
CA ASP A 36 19.52 -0.24 17.57
C ASP A 36 18.16 0.05 18.19
N VAL A 37 17.74 -0.73 19.20
CA VAL A 37 16.47 -0.52 19.90
C VAL A 37 16.46 0.83 20.63
N ALA A 38 17.54 1.16 21.34
CA ALA A 38 17.66 2.42 22.08
C ALA A 38 17.56 3.64 21.15
N ARG A 39 18.31 3.63 20.04
CA ARG A 39 18.31 4.68 19.02
C ARG A 39 16.92 4.82 18.41
N THR A 40 16.37 3.75 17.85
CA THR A 40 15.13 3.78 17.05
C THR A 40 13.93 4.30 17.86
N PHE A 41 13.85 3.96 19.15
CA PHE A 41 12.75 4.36 20.00
C PHE A 41 13.07 5.55 20.92
N ALA A 42 14.26 6.15 20.80
CA ALA A 42 14.75 7.23 21.65
C ALA A 42 14.60 6.91 23.16
N ILE A 43 15.01 5.69 23.55
CA ILE A 43 14.99 5.21 24.94
C ILE A 43 16.41 4.98 25.46
N SER A 44 16.57 4.90 26.78
CA SER A 44 17.87 4.57 27.38
C SER A 44 18.33 3.14 27.04
N ASP A 45 19.65 2.93 27.05
CA ASP A 45 20.26 1.59 26.91
C ASP A 45 19.68 0.58 27.92
N ALA A 46 19.44 1.02 29.16
CA ALA A 46 18.86 0.17 30.20
C ALA A 46 17.42 -0.26 29.87
N ALA A 47 16.62 0.66 29.31
CA ALA A 47 15.27 0.36 28.85
C ALA A 47 15.30 -0.62 27.65
N ALA A 48 16.19 -0.40 26.68
CA ALA A 48 16.36 -1.31 25.54
C ALA A 48 16.80 -2.72 25.98
N THR A 49 17.71 -2.85 26.96
CA THR A 49 18.06 -4.14 27.55
C THR A 49 16.87 -4.80 28.23
N LYS A 50 16.04 -4.02 28.94
CA LYS A 50 14.82 -4.54 29.56
C LYS A 50 13.85 -5.07 28.50
N ASP A 51 13.67 -4.35 27.38
CA ASP A 51 12.82 -4.80 26.28
C ASP A 51 13.34 -6.08 25.62
N LEU A 52 14.64 -6.19 25.32
CA LEU A 52 15.24 -7.40 24.74
C LEU A 52 15.09 -8.62 25.68
N LYS A 53 15.29 -8.42 26.99
CA LYS A 53 15.05 -9.46 28.00
C LYS A 53 13.58 -9.85 28.06
N ALA A 54 12.68 -8.87 28.10
CA ALA A 54 11.24 -9.12 28.17
C ALA A 54 10.71 -9.80 26.91
N TYR A 55 11.22 -9.44 25.73
CA TYR A 55 10.95 -10.15 24.48
C TYR A 55 11.36 -11.63 24.59
N GLY A 56 12.56 -11.93 25.09
CA GLY A 56 13.03 -13.30 25.27
C GLY A 56 12.20 -14.15 26.25
N LEU A 57 11.43 -13.53 27.15
CA LEU A 57 10.48 -14.24 28.02
C LEU A 57 9.18 -14.61 27.29
N VAL A 58 8.74 -13.78 26.34
CA VAL A 58 7.50 -14.00 25.59
C VAL A 58 7.76 -14.86 24.34
N ALA A 59 8.96 -14.76 23.77
CA ALA A 59 9.44 -15.50 22.60
C ALA A 59 10.71 -16.28 22.96
N PRO A 60 10.61 -17.32 23.82
CA PRO A 60 11.77 -18.09 24.24
C PRO A 60 12.44 -18.77 23.03
N ASN A 61 13.77 -18.85 23.06
CA ASN A 61 14.62 -19.42 22.01
C ASN A 61 14.63 -18.68 20.66
N ASN A 62 13.88 -17.60 20.47
CA ASN A 62 13.93 -16.85 19.19
C ASN A 62 15.29 -16.18 18.96
N LEU A 63 15.93 -15.67 20.02
CA LEU A 63 17.16 -14.89 19.90
C LEU A 63 18.26 -15.44 20.79
N THR A 64 19.47 -15.53 20.22
CA THR A 64 20.68 -15.91 20.96
C THR A 64 21.64 -14.73 21.01
N TYR A 65 22.11 -14.38 22.21
CA TYR A 65 23.16 -13.37 22.34
C TYR A 65 24.51 -13.90 21.85
N LYS A 66 25.18 -13.15 20.99
CA LYS A 66 26.50 -13.47 20.44
C LYS A 66 27.48 -12.33 20.74
N GLN A 67 28.57 -12.65 21.42
CA GLN A 67 29.57 -11.66 21.88
C GLN A 67 30.31 -10.98 20.73
N ASN A 68 30.57 -11.69 19.63
CA ASN A 68 31.32 -11.16 18.48
C ASN A 68 30.62 -9.99 17.77
N VAL A 69 29.29 -9.98 17.75
CA VAL A 69 28.46 -8.91 17.17
C VAL A 69 27.86 -7.99 18.23
N PHE A 70 28.17 -8.22 19.52
CA PHE A 70 27.60 -7.51 20.66
C PHE A 70 26.07 -7.35 20.58
N GLY A 71 25.39 -8.41 20.12
CA GLY A 71 24.00 -8.37 19.71
C GLY A 71 23.31 -9.71 19.79
N PHE A 72 22.03 -9.72 19.42
CA PHE A 72 21.18 -10.89 19.39
C PHE A 72 20.96 -11.32 17.94
N VAL A 73 21.19 -12.59 17.65
CA VAL A 73 20.96 -13.19 16.32
C VAL A 73 19.72 -14.08 16.37
N PRO A 74 18.94 -14.20 15.27
CA PRO A 74 17.86 -15.16 15.19
C PRO A 74 18.40 -16.57 15.34
N SER A 75 17.67 -17.43 16.03
CA SER A 75 17.97 -18.86 16.10
C SER A 75 17.41 -19.60 14.87
N ASP A 76 17.83 -20.85 14.70
CA ASP A 76 17.29 -21.74 13.66
C ASP A 76 15.79 -22.05 13.87
N SER A 77 15.27 -21.84 15.08
CA SER A 77 13.86 -22.04 15.44
C SER A 77 13.08 -20.73 15.61
N PHE A 78 13.60 -19.62 15.09
CA PHE A 78 12.96 -18.31 15.17
C PHE A 78 11.55 -18.32 14.55
N VAL A 79 10.55 -17.86 15.30
CA VAL A 79 9.18 -17.65 14.82
C VAL A 79 8.70 -16.26 15.20
N ALA A 80 8.38 -15.42 14.21
CA ALA A 80 7.82 -14.09 14.50
C ALA A 80 6.44 -14.19 15.14
N MET A 81 6.27 -13.49 16.26
CA MET A 81 5.05 -13.47 17.08
C MET A 81 4.35 -12.11 17.03
N PHE A 82 5.08 -11.05 16.69
CA PHE A 82 4.58 -9.67 16.73
C PHE A 82 4.59 -8.99 15.36
N ALA A 83 5.56 -9.32 14.51
CA ALA A 83 5.72 -8.80 13.16
C ALA A 83 5.14 -9.76 12.10
N ASP A 84 4.53 -9.18 11.08
CA ASP A 84 4.33 -9.87 9.81
C ASP A 84 5.63 -9.72 9.01
N LEU A 85 6.33 -10.83 8.84
CA LEU A 85 7.62 -10.87 8.13
C LEU A 85 7.47 -11.15 6.64
N SER A 86 6.26 -11.12 6.08
CA SER A 86 6.07 -11.23 4.64
C SER A 86 6.85 -10.11 3.92
N PRO A 87 7.54 -10.41 2.81
CA PRO A 87 8.34 -9.42 2.08
C PRO A 87 7.53 -8.18 1.69
N GLN A 88 6.26 -8.34 1.34
CA GLN A 88 5.36 -7.26 0.95
C GLN A 88 5.20 -6.22 2.07
N VAL A 89 5.06 -6.68 3.32
CA VAL A 89 4.94 -5.80 4.49
C VAL A 89 6.28 -5.17 4.84
N VAL A 90 7.34 -5.97 4.93
CA VAL A 90 8.64 -5.49 5.43
C VAL A 90 9.35 -4.59 4.43
N LEU A 91 9.34 -4.92 3.13
CA LEU A 91 9.94 -4.05 2.11
C LEU A 91 9.21 -2.70 2.00
N SER A 92 7.90 -2.66 2.27
CA SER A 92 7.16 -1.41 2.36
C SER A 92 7.61 -0.56 3.55
N MET A 93 7.89 -1.18 4.70
CA MET A 93 8.48 -0.49 5.86
C MET A 93 9.88 0.06 5.55
N PHE A 94 10.71 -0.75 4.89
CA PHE A 94 12.07 -0.36 4.48
C PHE A 94 12.07 0.74 3.43
N SER A 95 11.09 0.77 2.51
CA SER A 95 10.95 1.83 1.52
C SER A 95 10.48 3.15 2.12
N ALA A 96 9.58 3.11 3.10
CA ALA A 96 9.12 4.32 3.80
C ALA A 96 10.22 4.92 4.70
N ASN A 97 11.07 4.07 5.29
CA ASN A 97 12.30 4.38 6.02
C ASN A 97 12.30 5.70 6.82
N LEU A 98 11.30 5.87 7.69
CA LEU A 98 11.14 7.12 8.44
C LEU A 98 12.41 7.46 9.24
N ALA A 99 12.69 8.76 9.36
CA ALA A 99 13.77 9.24 10.20
C ALA A 99 13.52 8.89 11.68
N VAL A 100 14.58 8.52 12.38
CA VAL A 100 14.54 8.24 13.82
C VAL A 100 14.11 9.51 14.57
N ARG A 101 13.12 9.39 15.47
CA ARG A 101 12.63 10.52 16.27
C ARG A 101 13.73 11.09 17.17
N GLY A 102 13.83 12.43 17.20
CA GLY A 102 14.70 13.14 18.13
C GLY A 102 16.15 13.28 17.67
N ASN A 103 16.47 13.01 16.40
CA ASN A 103 17.77 13.37 15.85
C ASN A 103 17.75 14.81 15.28
N PRO A 104 18.36 15.81 15.94
CA PRO A 104 18.45 17.18 15.43
C PRO A 104 19.35 17.29 14.18
N THR A 105 20.14 16.27 13.83
CA THR A 105 20.94 16.22 12.59
C THR A 105 20.23 15.52 11.43
N ALA A 106 18.95 15.17 11.58
CA ALA A 106 18.12 14.63 10.48
C ALA A 106 17.91 15.62 9.32
N THR A 107 18.46 16.83 9.42
CA THR A 107 18.56 17.82 8.33
C THR A 107 19.67 17.53 7.33
N GLU A 108 20.63 16.65 7.66
CA GLU A 108 21.64 16.17 6.71
C GLU A 108 21.02 15.12 5.78
N PRO A 109 20.89 15.37 4.46
CA PRO A 109 20.01 14.58 3.60
C PRO A 109 20.38 13.10 3.41
N ASN A 110 21.56 12.63 3.84
CA ASN A 110 22.13 11.39 3.29
C ASN A 110 22.99 10.54 4.24
N THR A 111 22.79 10.60 5.55
CA THR A 111 23.42 9.60 6.44
C THR A 111 22.44 8.48 6.78
N HIS A 112 22.65 7.29 6.20
CA HIS A 112 21.87 6.05 6.44
C HIS A 112 21.66 5.71 7.93
N GLN A 113 22.49 6.28 8.80
CA GLN A 113 22.42 6.17 10.26
C GLN A 113 21.19 6.88 10.88
N ASN A 114 20.50 7.74 10.13
CA ASN A 114 19.33 8.49 10.60
C ASN A 114 18.00 7.77 10.38
N TRP A 115 18.00 6.62 9.70
CA TRP A 115 16.80 5.87 9.37
C TRP A 115 16.53 4.74 10.35
N ILE A 116 15.25 4.45 10.61
CA ILE A 116 14.80 3.43 11.57
C ILE A 116 15.43 2.06 11.28
N TYR A 117 15.51 1.66 10.01
CA TYR A 117 16.01 0.35 9.61
C TYR A 117 17.47 0.37 9.14
N GLY A 118 18.06 1.55 8.94
CA GLY A 118 19.46 1.69 8.55
C GLY A 118 19.81 1.13 7.16
N LEU A 119 18.81 0.87 6.32
CA LEU A 119 18.96 0.32 4.97
C LEU A 119 18.82 1.42 3.91
N THR A 120 19.53 1.30 2.80
CA THR A 120 19.37 2.21 1.66
C THR A 120 18.31 1.71 0.71
N VAL A 121 17.28 2.53 0.51
CA VAL A 121 16.23 2.29 -0.48
C VAL A 121 16.04 3.57 -1.27
N ASP A 122 16.33 3.49 -2.57
CA ASP A 122 16.06 4.60 -3.49
C ASP A 122 14.61 4.57 -3.96
N GLN A 123 14.03 5.75 -4.10
CA GLN A 123 12.70 5.93 -4.69
C GLN A 123 12.82 6.67 -6.02
N LEU A 124 11.99 6.28 -6.99
CA LEU A 124 11.93 6.98 -8.26
C LEU A 124 11.42 8.42 -8.03
N PRO A 125 12.04 9.44 -8.64
CA PRO A 125 11.63 10.85 -8.47
C PRO A 125 10.38 11.14 -9.33
N LEU A 126 9.25 10.56 -8.94
CA LEU A 126 7.98 10.74 -9.65
C LEU A 126 7.40 12.15 -9.36
N PRO A 127 6.82 12.83 -10.36
CA PRO A 127 6.20 14.14 -10.14
C PRO A 127 5.09 14.08 -9.08
N THR A 128 5.19 14.93 -8.04
CA THR A 128 4.13 15.06 -7.05
C THR A 128 2.91 15.71 -7.66
N ARG A 129 1.79 14.99 -7.70
CA ARG A 129 0.50 15.45 -8.22
C ARG A 129 -0.52 15.51 -7.08
N LEU A 130 -0.34 16.46 -6.17
CA LEU A 130 -1.18 16.66 -4.99
C LEU A 130 -1.62 18.13 -4.88
N PRO A 131 -2.80 18.39 -4.30
CA PRO A 131 -3.26 19.76 -4.03
C PRO A 131 -2.54 20.33 -2.80
N ASP A 132 -2.80 21.61 -2.50
CA ASP A 132 -2.30 22.25 -1.28
C ASP A 132 -2.75 21.51 -0.01
N LYS A 133 -1.91 21.55 1.04
CA LYS A 133 -2.16 20.86 2.31
C LYS A 133 -3.49 21.26 2.96
N ASN A 134 -3.95 22.50 2.78
CA ASN A 134 -5.21 22.95 3.35
C ASN A 134 -6.41 22.33 2.63
N ILE A 135 -6.32 22.17 1.30
CA ILE A 135 -7.34 21.49 0.49
C ILE A 135 -7.43 20.02 0.92
N CYS A 136 -6.27 19.35 1.02
CA CYS A 136 -6.20 17.97 1.49
C CYS A 136 -6.79 17.80 2.89
N ALA A 137 -6.52 18.73 3.82
CA ALA A 137 -7.07 18.68 5.16
C ALA A 137 -8.61 18.80 5.18
N GLN A 138 -9.20 19.68 4.35
CA GLN A 138 -10.66 19.78 4.23
C GLN A 138 -11.27 18.49 3.68
N LEU A 139 -10.65 17.92 2.64
CA LEU A 139 -11.07 16.66 2.04
C LEU A 139 -11.03 15.49 3.04
N VAL A 140 -9.92 15.32 3.74
CA VAL A 140 -9.76 14.24 4.72
C VAL A 140 -10.72 14.41 5.90
N ARG A 141 -10.99 15.65 6.34
CA ARG A 141 -12.03 15.91 7.35
C ARG A 141 -13.41 15.52 6.87
N ALA A 142 -13.78 15.87 5.62
CA ALA A 142 -15.06 15.48 5.03
C ALA A 142 -15.24 13.95 5.03
N ILE A 143 -14.21 13.20 4.61
CA ILE A 143 -14.23 11.73 4.64
C ILE A 143 -14.36 11.21 6.09
N SER A 144 -13.51 11.71 6.99
CA SER A 144 -13.47 11.24 8.39
C SER A 144 -14.77 11.51 9.15
N ASN A 145 -15.41 12.65 8.88
CA ASN A 145 -16.63 13.07 9.53
C ASN A 145 -17.90 12.67 8.76
N LYS A 146 -17.77 12.07 7.57
CA LYS A 146 -18.88 11.73 6.66
C LYS A 146 -19.73 12.96 6.34
N GLN A 147 -19.09 14.03 5.88
CA GLN A 147 -19.73 15.32 5.58
C GLN A 147 -19.59 15.66 4.10
N LYS A 148 -20.51 16.50 3.61
CA LYS A 148 -20.46 17.03 2.25
C LYS A 148 -19.30 18.00 2.09
N LEU A 149 -18.73 18.05 0.89
CA LEU A 149 -17.60 18.90 0.55
C LEU A 149 -17.90 19.69 -0.71
N GLN A 150 -17.82 21.01 -0.62
CA GLN A 150 -17.84 21.87 -1.80
C GLN A 150 -16.44 21.91 -2.41
N VAL A 151 -16.30 21.56 -3.68
CA VAL A 151 -15.02 21.57 -4.40
C VAL A 151 -15.09 22.42 -5.66
N GLN A 152 -14.01 23.13 -5.94
CA GLN A 152 -13.76 23.71 -7.25
C GLN A 152 -12.83 22.77 -8.02
N TYR A 153 -13.30 22.24 -9.16
CA TYR A 153 -12.61 21.17 -9.86
C TYR A 153 -12.26 21.54 -11.31
N LEU A 154 -11.00 21.31 -11.70
CA LEU A 154 -10.54 21.46 -13.07
C LEU A 154 -10.90 20.22 -13.90
N SER A 155 -11.93 20.34 -14.73
CA SER A 155 -12.30 19.30 -15.69
C SER A 155 -11.39 19.33 -16.92
N LEU A 156 -11.13 18.16 -17.53
CA LEU A 156 -10.42 18.05 -18.81
C LEU A 156 -11.36 17.99 -20.02
N SER A 157 -12.66 17.83 -19.82
CA SER A 157 -13.64 17.76 -20.91
C SER A 157 -13.93 19.18 -21.43
N ASP A 158 -13.62 19.44 -22.71
CA ASP A 158 -13.73 20.73 -23.42
C ASP A 158 -15.17 21.22 -23.64
N ILE A 159 -15.95 21.44 -22.58
CA ILE A 159 -17.25 22.10 -22.68
C ILE A 159 -17.28 23.26 -21.69
N THR A 160 -16.87 24.41 -22.21
CA THR A 160 -17.27 25.78 -21.84
C THR A 160 -17.51 26.01 -20.34
N GLU A 161 -16.55 26.70 -19.73
CA GLU A 161 -16.47 27.23 -18.36
C GLU A 161 -15.50 26.48 -17.42
N ASN A 162 -14.34 27.14 -17.26
CA ASN A 162 -13.31 26.90 -16.25
C ASN A 162 -13.93 26.74 -14.85
N THR A 163 -13.50 25.71 -14.13
CA THR A 163 -13.72 25.57 -12.68
C THR A 163 -15.20 25.56 -12.26
N LYS A 164 -15.90 24.45 -12.48
CA LYS A 164 -17.23 24.27 -11.88
C LYS A 164 -17.07 23.97 -10.39
N THR A 165 -17.81 24.71 -9.56
CA THR A 165 -18.03 24.37 -8.16
C THR A 165 -19.04 23.23 -8.11
N ARG A 166 -18.76 22.20 -7.31
CA ARG A 166 -19.62 21.02 -7.15
C ARG A 166 -19.69 20.63 -5.68
N ILE A 167 -20.79 20.00 -5.29
CA ILE A 167 -20.91 19.35 -3.99
C ILE A 167 -20.67 17.86 -4.18
N ILE A 168 -19.69 17.33 -3.45
CA ILE A 168 -19.37 15.91 -3.45
C ILE A 168 -19.46 15.36 -2.03
N GLU A 169 -19.74 14.08 -1.92
CA GLU A 169 -19.76 13.35 -0.67
C GLU A 169 -18.64 12.29 -0.69
N PRO A 170 -17.43 12.66 -0.23
CA PRO A 170 -16.26 11.80 -0.36
C PRO A 170 -16.26 10.68 0.68
N HIS A 171 -15.90 9.46 0.28
CA HIS A 171 -15.85 8.32 1.20
C HIS A 171 -14.52 7.57 1.22
N SER A 172 -13.70 7.61 0.16
CA SER A 172 -12.46 6.82 0.11
C SER A 172 -11.36 7.47 -0.72
N LEU A 173 -10.11 7.31 -0.29
CA LEU A 173 -8.93 7.70 -1.05
C LEU A 173 -8.41 6.50 -1.85
N VAL A 174 -7.94 6.74 -3.06
CA VAL A 174 -7.38 5.74 -3.97
C VAL A 174 -6.03 6.22 -4.45
N ASP A 175 -4.99 5.41 -4.22
CA ASP A 175 -3.66 5.62 -4.80
C ASP A 175 -3.44 4.60 -5.92
N ASN A 176 -3.27 5.09 -7.16
CA ASN A 176 -2.95 4.24 -8.31
C ASN A 176 -1.43 4.17 -8.60
N GLY A 177 -0.61 4.69 -7.69
CA GLY A 177 0.84 4.75 -7.75
C GLY A 177 1.40 5.87 -8.62
N LEU A 178 0.55 6.73 -9.20
CA LEU A 178 0.96 7.92 -9.97
C LEU A 178 0.14 9.17 -9.61
N ARG A 179 -1.11 8.97 -9.19
CA ARG A 179 -2.05 10.03 -8.79
C ARG A 179 -2.92 9.51 -7.66
N TRP A 180 -3.25 10.42 -6.76
CA TRP A 180 -4.28 10.19 -5.77
C TRP A 180 -5.63 10.61 -6.30
N HIS A 181 -6.64 9.82 -5.99
CA HIS A 181 -8.05 10.10 -6.25
C HIS A 181 -8.86 10.03 -4.97
N VAL A 182 -9.99 10.72 -4.97
CA VAL A 182 -11.05 10.53 -3.99
C VAL A 182 -12.27 10.00 -4.70
N ARG A 183 -12.78 8.89 -4.21
CA ARG A 183 -14.08 8.37 -4.64
C ARG A 183 -15.18 9.02 -3.83
N ALA A 184 -16.15 9.59 -4.53
CA ALA A 184 -17.19 10.40 -3.95
C ALA A 184 -18.49 10.31 -4.76
N TYR A 185 -19.62 10.44 -4.08
CA TYR A 185 -20.89 10.70 -4.74
C TYR A 185 -20.90 12.16 -5.22
N ASN A 186 -21.29 12.40 -6.47
CA ASN A 186 -21.40 13.73 -7.04
C ASN A 186 -22.87 14.14 -7.12
N GLU A 187 -23.29 15.18 -6.39
CA GLU A 187 -24.69 15.61 -6.38
C GLU A 187 -25.17 16.12 -7.74
N ASP A 188 -24.27 16.69 -8.55
CA ASP A 188 -24.64 17.23 -9.86
C ASP A 188 -25.04 16.14 -10.87
N SER A 189 -24.40 14.97 -10.79
CA SER A 189 -24.61 13.85 -11.73
C SER A 189 -25.28 12.63 -11.10
N TYR A 190 -25.55 12.68 -9.80
CA TYR A 190 -26.21 11.63 -9.03
C TYR A 190 -25.51 10.26 -9.11
N ASP A 191 -24.18 10.23 -9.20
CA ASP A 191 -23.40 9.00 -9.31
C ASP A 191 -22.06 9.05 -8.56
N PHE A 192 -21.47 7.89 -8.32
CA PHE A 192 -20.15 7.76 -7.70
C PHE A 192 -19.05 7.85 -8.74
N ARG A 193 -18.04 8.69 -8.49
CA ARG A 193 -16.90 8.89 -9.39
C ARG A 193 -15.60 9.14 -8.64
N ASP A 194 -14.51 8.94 -9.35
CA ASP A 194 -13.17 9.24 -8.87
C ASP A 194 -12.73 10.64 -9.32
N PHE A 195 -12.37 11.47 -8.35
CA PHE A 195 -11.85 12.82 -8.57
C PHE A 195 -10.35 12.86 -8.30
N VAL A 196 -9.57 13.31 -9.28
CA VAL A 196 -8.11 13.43 -9.14
C VAL A 196 -7.81 14.56 -8.14
N LEU A 197 -7.10 14.26 -7.05
CA LEU A 197 -6.82 15.23 -5.98
C LEU A 197 -6.11 16.48 -6.51
N SER A 198 -5.17 16.33 -7.44
CA SER A 198 -4.39 17.45 -8.00
C SER A 198 -5.21 18.46 -8.80
N ARG A 199 -6.47 18.15 -9.11
CA ARG A 199 -7.38 19.03 -9.88
C ARG A 199 -8.37 19.77 -9.00
N ILE A 200 -8.36 19.51 -7.69
CA ILE A 200 -9.16 20.25 -6.71
C ILE A 200 -8.39 21.52 -6.36
N ILE A 201 -8.89 22.68 -6.82
CA ILE A 201 -8.22 23.97 -6.60
C ILE A 201 -8.68 24.69 -5.34
N ALA A 202 -9.90 24.37 -4.87
CA ALA A 202 -10.43 24.83 -3.60
C ALA A 202 -11.38 23.77 -3.04
N ALA A 203 -11.39 23.62 -1.72
CA ALA A 203 -12.28 22.73 -1.00
C ALA A 203 -12.78 23.41 0.27
N THR A 204 -14.09 23.39 0.49
CA THR A 204 -14.73 23.93 1.68
C THR A 204 -15.65 22.87 2.26
N LEU A 205 -15.36 22.46 3.50
CA LEU A 205 -16.21 21.54 4.24
C LEU A 205 -17.57 22.20 4.48
N ILE A 206 -18.64 21.50 4.13
CA ILE A 206 -19.99 21.92 4.41
C ILE A 206 -20.40 21.23 5.72
N ASN A 207 -20.99 21.97 6.65
CA ASN A 207 -21.50 21.40 7.90
C ASN A 207 -22.85 20.70 7.69
N VAL A 208 -22.88 19.76 6.75
CA VAL A 208 -24.01 18.91 6.40
C VAL A 208 -23.47 17.50 6.25
N ASP A 209 -24.17 16.54 6.85
CA ASP A 209 -23.79 15.13 6.76
C ASP A 209 -23.98 14.62 5.33
N ALA A 210 -23.07 13.74 4.90
CA ALA A 210 -23.22 12.99 3.67
C ALA A 210 -24.37 12.00 3.82
N GLU A 211 -25.24 11.94 2.81
CA GLU A 211 -26.34 10.97 2.74
C GLU A 211 -25.85 9.65 2.13
N SER A 212 -24.81 9.72 1.30
CA SER A 212 -24.11 8.62 0.68
C SER A 212 -22.98 8.07 1.56
N SER A 213 -22.42 6.93 1.14
CA SER A 213 -21.30 6.26 1.79
C SER A 213 -20.74 5.18 0.87
N ALA A 214 -19.58 4.64 1.22
CA ALA A 214 -18.98 3.50 0.54
C ALA A 214 -19.95 2.30 0.36
N LYS A 215 -20.96 2.14 1.25
CA LYS A 215 -21.93 1.04 1.21
C LYS A 215 -23.02 1.20 0.16
N TYR A 216 -23.25 2.42 -0.32
CA TYR A 216 -24.24 2.72 -1.35
C TYR A 216 -23.60 2.79 -2.75
N ASP A 217 -22.29 2.61 -2.83
CA ASP A 217 -21.53 2.52 -4.05
C ASP A 217 -21.27 1.05 -4.37
N ASP A 218 -22.10 0.48 -5.24
CA ASP A 218 -22.03 -0.94 -5.60
C ASP A 218 -20.69 -1.28 -6.24
N ASP A 219 -20.18 -0.41 -7.11
CA ASP A 219 -18.87 -0.60 -7.77
C ASP A 219 -17.71 -0.56 -6.77
N TRP A 220 -17.87 0.19 -5.69
CA TRP A 220 -16.90 0.16 -4.60
C TRP A 220 -17.07 -1.06 -3.70
N SER A 221 -18.29 -1.38 -3.30
CA SER A 221 -18.58 -2.44 -2.32
C SER A 221 -18.34 -3.83 -2.85
N GLU A 222 -18.55 -4.04 -4.15
CA GLU A 222 -18.42 -5.33 -4.79
C GLU A 222 -17.06 -5.55 -5.46
N TYR A 223 -16.67 -6.82 -5.53
CA TYR A 223 -15.41 -7.28 -6.10
C TYR A 223 -15.65 -8.15 -7.31
N VAL A 224 -14.70 -8.11 -8.23
CA VAL A 224 -14.62 -9.01 -9.38
C VAL A 224 -13.23 -9.59 -9.50
N THR A 225 -13.14 -10.79 -10.06
CA THR A 225 -11.87 -11.49 -10.27
C THR A 225 -11.39 -11.24 -11.68
N LEU A 226 -10.27 -10.53 -11.82
CA LEU A 226 -9.55 -10.43 -13.08
C LEU A 226 -8.80 -11.75 -13.31
N LYS A 227 -9.01 -12.37 -14.47
CA LYS A 227 -8.32 -13.59 -14.87
C LYS A 227 -7.32 -13.24 -15.96
N LEU A 228 -6.04 -13.18 -15.59
CA LEU A 228 -4.95 -12.78 -16.47
C LEU A 228 -4.12 -13.99 -16.90
N LYS A 229 -3.55 -13.92 -18.10
CA LYS A 229 -2.54 -14.87 -18.58
C LYS A 229 -1.38 -14.14 -19.23
N PRO A 230 -0.19 -14.77 -19.32
CA PRO A 230 0.86 -14.28 -20.19
C PRO A 230 0.37 -14.12 -21.63
N HIS A 231 0.83 -13.07 -22.29
CA HIS A 231 0.43 -12.77 -23.65
C HIS A 231 0.84 -13.93 -24.59
N PRO A 232 -0.08 -14.47 -25.43
CA PRO A 232 0.17 -15.69 -26.21
C PRO A 232 1.30 -15.55 -27.24
N LYS A 233 1.51 -14.35 -27.78
CA LYS A 233 2.61 -14.01 -28.70
C LYS A 233 4.00 -13.92 -28.02
N LEU A 234 4.13 -14.10 -26.71
CA LEU A 234 5.43 -14.22 -26.03
C LEU A 234 6.02 -15.63 -26.22
N SER A 235 7.34 -15.76 -26.15
CA SER A 235 7.98 -17.09 -26.12
C SER A 235 7.60 -17.84 -24.85
N LEU A 236 7.51 -19.18 -24.92
CA LEU A 236 7.14 -20.02 -23.77
C LEU A 236 8.02 -19.77 -22.53
N GLN A 237 9.33 -19.57 -22.72
CA GLN A 237 10.24 -19.22 -21.63
C GLN A 237 9.86 -17.91 -20.94
N LYS A 238 9.51 -16.85 -21.69
CA LYS A 238 9.06 -15.58 -21.12
C LYS A 238 7.73 -15.74 -20.38
N GLN A 239 6.81 -16.55 -20.92
CA GLN A 239 5.54 -16.82 -20.26
C GLN A 239 5.76 -17.54 -18.91
N GLN A 240 6.64 -18.55 -18.86
CA GLN A 240 6.98 -19.25 -17.63
C GLN A 240 7.64 -18.33 -16.59
N SER A 241 8.59 -17.48 -17.01
CA SER A 241 9.19 -16.49 -16.10
C SER A 241 8.15 -15.54 -15.52
N LEU A 242 7.21 -15.06 -16.36
CA LEU A 242 6.14 -14.18 -15.90
C LEU A 242 5.23 -14.88 -14.88
N LEU A 243 4.82 -16.13 -15.13
CA LEU A 243 4.02 -16.90 -14.18
C LEU A 243 4.73 -17.08 -12.84
N TYR A 244 6.04 -17.32 -12.87
CA TYR A 244 6.86 -17.41 -11.66
C TYR A 244 6.87 -16.10 -10.86
N ASP A 245 6.98 -14.94 -11.54
CA ASP A 245 6.93 -13.62 -10.88
C ASP A 245 5.59 -13.37 -10.18
N PHE A 246 4.50 -13.90 -10.72
CA PHE A 246 3.16 -13.86 -10.11
C PHE A 246 2.90 -15.01 -9.14
N ASN A 247 3.92 -15.79 -8.80
CA ASN A 247 3.84 -16.94 -7.89
C ASN A 247 2.80 -17.99 -8.33
N VAL A 248 2.59 -18.13 -9.65
CA VAL A 248 1.76 -19.18 -10.26
C VAL A 248 2.69 -20.34 -10.63
N LEU A 249 2.59 -21.44 -9.88
CA LEU A 249 3.43 -22.62 -10.08
C LEU A 249 2.85 -23.52 -11.17
N GLU A 250 3.72 -24.24 -11.89
CA GLU A 250 3.29 -25.16 -12.97
C GLU A 250 2.37 -26.30 -12.49
N ASN A 251 2.43 -26.64 -11.20
CA ASN A 251 1.62 -27.69 -10.57
C ASN A 251 0.29 -27.17 -9.99
N ASP A 252 -0.05 -25.91 -10.22
CA ASP A 252 -1.29 -25.32 -9.74
C ASP A 252 -2.44 -25.71 -10.67
N ASP A 253 -3.59 -26.11 -10.10
CA ASP A 253 -4.80 -26.51 -10.86
C ASP A 253 -5.32 -25.37 -11.76
N ASN A 254 -4.83 -24.15 -11.54
CA ASN A 254 -5.20 -22.93 -12.24
C ASN A 254 -4.64 -22.77 -13.67
N LYS A 255 -3.91 -23.76 -14.23
CA LYS A 255 -3.50 -23.78 -15.67
C LYS A 255 -2.84 -22.47 -16.15
N GLY A 256 -1.92 -21.92 -15.34
CA GLY A 256 -1.21 -20.68 -15.66
C GLY A 256 -2.09 -19.42 -15.62
N LEU A 257 -3.16 -19.43 -14.82
CA LEU A 257 -4.04 -18.28 -14.61
C LEU A 257 -3.56 -17.46 -13.40
N ILE A 258 -3.47 -16.14 -13.59
CA ILE A 258 -3.23 -15.18 -12.53
C ILE A 258 -4.58 -14.57 -12.16
N GLU A 259 -5.05 -14.82 -10.94
CA GLU A 259 -6.34 -14.33 -10.46
C GLU A 259 -6.16 -13.18 -9.46
N LEU A 260 -6.80 -12.05 -9.72
CA LEU A 260 -6.75 -10.87 -8.85
C LEU A 260 -8.16 -10.41 -8.50
N ALA A 261 -8.50 -10.43 -7.21
CA ALA A 261 -9.75 -9.86 -6.71
C ALA A 261 -9.62 -8.34 -6.57
N VAL A 262 -10.43 -7.59 -7.33
CA VAL A 262 -10.37 -6.13 -7.42
C VAL A 262 -11.77 -5.55 -7.21
N ARG A 263 -11.89 -4.42 -6.51
CA ARG A 263 -13.15 -3.66 -6.47
C ARG A 263 -13.52 -3.23 -7.89
N ARG A 264 -14.79 -3.32 -8.28
CA ARG A 264 -15.22 -2.99 -9.65
C ARG A 264 -14.77 -1.59 -10.08
N ALA A 265 -14.92 -0.62 -9.18
CA ALA A 265 -14.44 0.75 -9.30
C ALA A 265 -12.95 0.90 -9.69
N LEU A 266 -12.12 -0.08 -9.32
CA LEU A 266 -10.66 -0.01 -9.46
C LEU A 266 -10.11 -0.85 -10.61
N VAL A 267 -10.96 -1.58 -11.34
CA VAL A 267 -10.58 -2.49 -12.43
C VAL A 267 -9.69 -1.77 -13.46
N ALA A 268 -10.13 -0.62 -13.97
CA ALA A 268 -9.40 0.14 -14.98
C ALA A 268 -7.98 0.52 -14.52
N TYR A 269 -7.83 0.90 -13.24
CA TYR A 269 -6.53 1.27 -12.70
C TYR A 269 -5.58 0.08 -12.61
N VAL A 270 -6.09 -1.10 -12.24
CA VAL A 270 -5.28 -2.32 -12.19
C VAL A 270 -4.84 -2.74 -13.60
N LEU A 271 -5.76 -2.76 -14.57
CA LEU A 271 -5.45 -3.10 -15.96
C LEU A 271 -4.38 -2.17 -16.55
N GLN A 272 -4.49 -0.86 -16.33
CA GLN A 272 -3.49 0.11 -16.77
C GLN A 272 -2.16 -0.05 -16.04
N ARG A 273 -2.18 -0.26 -14.72
CA ARG A 273 -0.96 -0.38 -13.92
C ARG A 273 -0.14 -1.60 -14.31
N LEU A 274 -0.82 -2.70 -14.66
CA LEU A 274 -0.20 -3.93 -15.13
C LEU A 274 0.07 -3.93 -16.64
N SER A 275 -0.35 -2.89 -17.36
CA SER A 275 -0.26 -2.82 -18.83
C SER A 275 -0.84 -4.08 -19.46
N VAL A 276 -2.07 -4.43 -19.10
CA VAL A 276 -2.78 -5.59 -19.65
C VAL A 276 -3.29 -5.24 -21.04
N ASP A 277 -3.11 -6.15 -22.00
CA ASP A 277 -3.78 -6.06 -23.30
C ASP A 277 -5.26 -6.42 -23.14
N THR A 278 -6.11 -5.42 -23.37
CA THR A 278 -7.57 -5.49 -23.26
C THR A 278 -8.27 -5.63 -24.62
N THR A 279 -7.52 -5.74 -25.71
CA THR A 279 -8.08 -5.95 -27.06
C THR A 279 -8.65 -7.37 -27.20
N GLU A 280 -9.72 -7.51 -28.00
CA GLU A 280 -10.39 -8.80 -28.23
C GLU A 280 -9.47 -9.85 -28.84
N ASP A 281 -8.57 -9.42 -29.73
CA ASP A 281 -7.67 -10.29 -30.49
C ASP A 281 -6.24 -10.34 -29.94
N HIS A 282 -5.99 -9.70 -28.80
CA HIS A 282 -4.68 -9.57 -28.17
C HIS A 282 -3.64 -9.02 -29.18
N SER A 283 -3.99 -7.92 -29.84
CA SER A 283 -3.22 -7.31 -30.93
C SER A 283 -2.10 -6.40 -30.47
N LEU A 284 -2.08 -5.97 -29.20
CA LEU A 284 -1.05 -5.05 -28.72
C LEU A 284 0.32 -5.72 -28.68
N ASN A 285 1.37 -4.89 -28.58
CA ASN A 285 2.74 -5.39 -28.57
C ASN A 285 3.00 -6.23 -27.32
N PRO A 286 3.28 -7.55 -27.43
CA PRO A 286 3.45 -8.44 -26.28
C PRO A 286 4.62 -8.07 -25.37
N ASN A 287 5.62 -7.33 -25.87
CA ASN A 287 6.75 -6.91 -25.04
C ASN A 287 6.41 -5.69 -24.16
N SER A 288 5.39 -4.91 -24.55
CA SER A 288 4.87 -3.79 -23.75
C SER A 288 3.67 -4.20 -22.89
N PHE A 289 2.84 -5.11 -23.41
CA PHE A 289 1.67 -5.67 -22.74
C PHE A 289 1.88 -7.17 -22.55
N GLN A 290 2.51 -7.54 -21.44
CA GLN A 290 2.92 -8.93 -21.20
C GLN A 290 1.79 -9.83 -20.72
N LEU A 291 0.65 -9.24 -20.34
CA LEU A 291 -0.52 -9.92 -19.81
C LEU A 291 -1.73 -9.65 -20.70
N VAL A 292 -2.63 -10.62 -20.81
CA VAL A 292 -3.93 -10.52 -21.47
C VAL A 292 -5.05 -10.80 -20.48
N LEU A 293 -6.19 -10.14 -20.65
CA LEU A 293 -7.40 -10.44 -19.89
C LEU A 293 -8.21 -11.54 -20.58
N ILE A 294 -8.49 -12.63 -19.86
CA ILE A 294 -9.21 -13.80 -20.41
C ILE A 294 -10.72 -13.69 -20.24
N ASN A 295 -11.19 -13.06 -19.17
CA ASN A 295 -12.62 -12.89 -18.90
C ASN A 295 -13.11 -11.48 -19.25
N ARG A 296 -12.80 -11.00 -20.45
CA ARG A 296 -13.18 -9.65 -20.92
C ARG A 296 -14.68 -9.39 -20.77
N ASP A 297 -15.53 -10.31 -21.22
CA ASP A 297 -16.99 -10.18 -21.18
C ASP A 297 -17.54 -9.93 -19.77
N ASP A 298 -16.89 -10.48 -18.74
CA ASP A 298 -17.29 -10.30 -17.34
C ASP A 298 -16.86 -8.95 -16.77
N ILE A 299 -15.86 -8.31 -17.37
CA ILE A 299 -15.11 -7.18 -16.78
C ILE A 299 -15.35 -5.86 -17.55
N GLU A 300 -15.58 -5.92 -18.86
CA GLU A 300 -15.62 -4.76 -19.74
C GLU A 300 -16.63 -3.70 -19.28
N TRP A 301 -17.79 -4.13 -18.79
CA TRP A 301 -18.86 -3.24 -18.37
C TRP A 301 -18.51 -2.34 -17.18
N PHE A 302 -17.57 -2.73 -16.31
CA PHE A 302 -17.12 -1.91 -15.18
C PHE A 302 -16.13 -0.83 -15.57
N ALA A 303 -15.46 -1.01 -16.70
CA ALA A 303 -14.27 -0.27 -17.04
C ALA A 303 -14.19 0.02 -18.54
N GLY A 304 -15.33 0.18 -19.22
CA GLY A 304 -15.41 0.23 -20.68
C GLY A 304 -14.50 1.26 -21.36
N TRP A 305 -14.22 2.39 -20.70
CA TRP A 305 -13.27 3.40 -21.21
C TRP A 305 -11.79 2.96 -21.19
N SER A 306 -11.46 1.87 -20.48
CA SER A 306 -10.13 1.28 -20.43
C SER A 306 -9.94 0.12 -21.41
N PHE A 307 -11.02 -0.35 -22.02
CA PHE A 307 -10.99 -1.34 -23.08
C PHE A 307 -10.84 -0.65 -24.43
N ILE A 308 -10.10 -1.30 -25.33
CA ILE A 308 -9.83 -0.89 -26.71
C ILE A 308 -10.30 -2.04 -27.60
#